data_AF-A0A392PI41-F1
#
_entry.id   AF-A0A392PI41-F1
#
_cell.length_a   1.000
_cell.length_b   1.000
_cell.length_c   1.000
_cell.angle_alpha   90.00
_cell.angle_beta   90.00
_cell.angle_gamma   90.00
#
_symmetry.space_group_name_H-M   'P 1'
#
loop_
_entity.id
_entity.type
_entity.pdbx_description
1 polymer ?
#
loop_
_entity_poly.entity_id
_entity_poly.type
_entity_poly.pdbx_seq_one_letter_code
_entity_poly.pdbx_strand_id
1 'polypeptide(L)' 'FKYVQELSGQICQICGDGIEITENGDPFVACNECAFPVCRPCYEYERAEGNQACPQCMQ' A
#
# COMPACT_ATOMS: atom_id res chain seq x y z
N PHE A 1 16.85 -20.65 -3.53
CA PHE A 1 16.76 -19.46 -4.40
C PHE A 1 16.51 -18.25 -3.52
N LYS A 2 17.14 -17.13 -3.89
CA LYS A 2 17.35 -15.83 -3.20
C LYS A 2 16.11 -15.34 -2.42
N TYR A 3 16.22 -15.17 -1.11
CA TYR A 3 16.59 -13.93 -0.39
C TYR A 3 15.55 -12.81 -0.56
N VAL A 4 14.66 -12.66 0.41
CA VAL A 4 14.30 -11.34 0.94
C VAL A 4 14.12 -11.52 2.45
N GLN A 5 15.04 -10.94 3.20
CA GLN A 5 14.88 -10.73 4.63
C GLN A 5 13.55 -10.03 4.84
N GLU A 6 12.72 -10.58 5.72
CA GLU A 6 11.44 -10.02 6.18
C GLU A 6 11.73 -8.77 7.05
N LEU A 7 12.42 -7.79 6.45
CA LEU A 7 12.71 -6.49 7.01
C LEU A 7 11.45 -5.65 6.77
N SER A 8 10.53 -5.75 7.73
CA SER A 8 9.79 -4.60 8.24
C SER A 8 9.22 -3.66 7.16
N GLY A 9 8.44 -4.19 6.22
CA GLY A 9 7.68 -3.41 5.24
C GLY A 9 6.22 -3.84 5.29
N GLN A 10 5.29 -2.88 5.36
CA GLN A 10 3.86 -3.21 5.28
C GLN A 10 3.56 -3.98 4.00
N ILE A 11 2.65 -4.94 4.05
CA ILE A 11 2.29 -5.77 2.90
C ILE A 11 1.02 -5.19 2.26
N CYS A 12 1.02 -5.05 0.95
CA CYS A 12 -0.12 -4.59 0.18
C CYS A 12 -1.30 -5.54 0.36
N GLN A 13 -2.41 -5.03 0.88
CA GLN A 13 -3.61 -5.85 1.10
C GLN A 13 -4.40 -6.15 -0.18
N ILE A 14 -4.01 -5.55 -1.31
CA ILE A 14 -4.65 -5.77 -2.61
C ILE A 14 -3.96 -6.90 -3.37
N CYS A 15 -2.63 -6.84 -3.52
CA CYS A 15 -1.85 -7.83 -4.28
C CYS A 15 -1.03 -8.79 -3.43
N GLY A 16 -0.80 -8.49 -2.14
CA GLY A 16 0.06 -9.29 -1.26
C GLY A 16 1.56 -9.01 -1.40
N ASP A 17 1.97 -8.07 -2.25
CA ASP A 17 3.38 -7.68 -2.39
C ASP A 17 3.86 -6.76 -1.26
N GLY A 18 5.17 -6.73 -1.02
CA GLY A 18 5.79 -5.81 -0.07
C GLY A 18 5.65 -4.35 -0.53
N ILE A 19 5.21 -3.48 0.37
CA ILE A 19 5.16 -2.03 0.15
C ILE A 19 6.53 -1.47 0.52
N GLU A 20 7.09 -0.68 -0.38
CA GLU A 20 8.29 0.09 -0.08
C GLU A 20 7.98 1.13 1.00
N ILE A 21 8.65 0.96 2.13
CA ILE A 21 8.78 2.00 3.16
C ILE A 21 9.77 3.04 2.66
N THR A 22 9.43 4.31 2.85
CA THR A 22 10.33 5.41 2.50
C THR A 22 11.61 5.35 3.34
N GLU A 23 12.68 5.99 2.90
CA GLU A 23 13.96 6.05 3.63
C GLU A 23 13.83 6.63 5.06
N ASN A 24 12.73 7.33 5.34
CA ASN A 24 12.39 7.86 6.67
C ASN A 24 11.73 6.81 7.59
N GLY A 25 11.45 5.60 7.10
CA GLY A 25 10.72 4.56 7.83
C GLY A 25 9.20 4.72 7.78
N ASP A 26 8.70 5.76 7.11
CA ASP A 26 7.26 5.99 6.95
C ASP A 26 6.72 5.16 5.77
N PRO A 27 5.66 4.36 5.96
CA PRO A 27 5.00 3.61 4.90
C PRO A 27 4.29 4.55 3.93
N PHE A 28 4.11 4.11 2.68
CA PHE A 28 3.28 4.83 1.73
C PHE A 28 1.81 4.83 2.19
N VAL A 29 1.30 6.01 2.55
CA VAL A 29 -0.07 6.19 3.01
C VAL A 29 -0.95 6.59 1.82
N ALA A 30 -1.66 5.63 1.25
CA ALA A 30 -2.63 5.89 0.17
C ALA A 30 -3.78 6.80 0.60
N CYS A 31 -4.16 6.73 1.87
CA CYS A 31 -5.19 7.58 2.45
C CYS A 31 -4.86 7.85 3.91
N ASN A 32 -4.76 9.14 4.25
CA ASN A 32 -4.39 9.63 5.57
C ASN A 32 -5.38 9.29 6.68
N GLU A 33 -6.62 8.93 6.33
CA GLU A 33 -7.66 8.56 7.31
C GLU A 33 -7.56 7.09 7.69
N CYS A 34 -7.56 6.18 6.69
CA CYS A 34 -7.57 4.73 6.90
C CYS A 34 -6.14 4.16 7.07
N ALA A 35 -5.09 4.92 6.70
CA ALA A 35 -3.69 4.46 6.62
C ALA A 35 -3.55 3.09 5.93
N PHE A 36 -4.43 2.81 4.97
CA PHE A 36 -4.58 1.47 4.42
C PHE A 36 -3.32 1.08 3.62
N PRO A 37 -2.66 -0.04 3.96
CA PRO A 37 -1.42 -0.43 3.33
C PRO A 37 -1.67 -0.95 1.92
N VAL A 38 -1.33 -0.13 0.92
CA VAL A 38 -1.40 -0.50 -0.50
C VAL A 38 -0.13 -0.11 -1.24
N CYS A 39 0.18 -0.88 -2.28
CA CYS A 39 1.29 -0.60 -3.17
C CYS A 39 1.00 0.62 -4.05
N ARG A 40 2.01 1.43 -4.41
CA ARG A 40 1.84 2.59 -5.31
C ARG A 40 1.10 2.25 -6.62
N PRO A 41 1.42 1.16 -7.35
CA PRO A 41 0.65 0.81 -8.56
C PRO A 41 -0.79 0.39 -8.25
N CYS A 42 -1.04 -0.30 -7.14
CA CYS A 42 -2.39 -0.65 -6.68
C CYS A 42 -3.21 0.61 -6.36
N TYR A 43 -2.58 1.58 -5.69
CA TYR A 43 -3.17 2.87 -5.37
C TYR A 43 -3.57 3.65 -6.63
N GLU A 44 -2.64 3.75 -7.59
CA GLU A 44 -2.88 4.44 -8.85
C GLU A 44 -4.00 3.75 -9.65
N TYR A 45 -4.01 2.42 -9.68
CA TYR A 45 -5.09 1.65 -10.33
C TYR A 45 -6.46 1.93 -9.70
N GLU A 46 -6.57 1.85 -8.37
CA GLU A 46 -7.83 2.12 -7.66
C GLU A 46 -8.32 3.57 -7.86
N ARG A 47 -7.40 4.52 -8.04
CA ARG A 47 -7.72 5.93 -8.32
C ARG A 47 -8.05 6.22 -9.77
N ALA A 48 -7.41 5.54 -10.71
CA ALA A 48 -7.58 5.76 -12.15
C ALA A 48 -8.76 4.98 -12.72
N GLU A 49 -8.93 3.72 -12.30
CA GLU A 49 -9.89 2.77 -12.85
C GLU A 49 -10.91 2.25 -11.81
N GLY A 50 -10.53 2.25 -10.53
CA GLY A 50 -11.35 1.72 -9.44
C GLY A 50 -12.36 2.73 -8.86
N ASN A 51 -12.53 2.67 -7.53
CA ASN A 51 -13.61 3.37 -6.83
C ASN A 51 -13.31 4.86 -6.55
N GLN A 52 -12.17 5.39 -7.04
CA GLN A 52 -11.69 6.78 -6.85
C GLN A 52 -11.62 7.26 -5.38
N ALA A 53 -11.81 6.37 -4.41
CA ALA A 53 -11.89 6.65 -2.98
C ALA A 53 -11.36 5.45 -2.17
N CYS A 54 -10.89 5.69 -0.93
CA CYS A 54 -10.35 4.60 -0.08
C CYS A 54 -11.46 3.56 0.15
N PRO A 55 -11.27 2.28 -0.21
CA PRO A 55 -12.28 1.24 0.00
C PRO A 55 -12.62 1.05 1.48
N GLN A 56 -11.70 1.42 2.39
CA GLN A 56 -11.94 1.43 3.83
C GLN A 56 -12.61 2.70 4.36
N CYS A 57 -12.52 3.85 3.67
CA CYS A 57 -13.16 5.09 4.15
C CYS A 57 -14.62 5.25 3.72
N MET A 58 -15.07 4.52 2.70
CA MET A 58 -16.48 4.51 2.29
C MET A 58 -17.35 3.60 3.16
N GLN A 59 -16.91 3.31 4.38
CA GLN A 59 -17.70 2.60 5.36
C GLN A 59 -18.75 3.51 6.00
#